data_AF-A0A4Z0A1H7-F1
#
_entry.id   AF-A0A4Z0A1H7-F1
#
_cell.length_a   1.000
_cell.length_b   1.000
_cell.length_c   1.000
_cell.angle_alpha   90.00
_cell.angle_beta   90.00
_cell.angle_gamma   90.00
#
_symmetry.space_group_name_H-M   'P 1'
#
loop_
_entity.id
_entity.type
_entity.pdbx_description
1 polymer ?
#
loop_
_entity_poly.entity_id
_entity_poly.type
_entity_poly.pdbx_seq_one_letter_code
_entity_poly.pdbx_strand_id
1 'polypeptide(L)'
;MAAVRLPSLLGALILLSALLPNASTTKIDRRALVSRYNPSRTGNFSDLSTPMQVGNGNFAFGADPTGLQTILPFATMSSWGWKNDSLPANRTWQDVADYRGVSWDNHGRPVEYDFGGDPLVEQWLTANPNRVNLGRIGLALLSGNGTSEDVPESALSDLEQRLDLWTGNLTSSFLLNGQRITVQTFCAQDSDTVGVTVASPLIQQGRLSVS
;
A
#
# COMPACT_ATOMS: atom_id res chain seq x y z
N MET A 1 -38.49 -26.41 65.32
CA MET A 1 -37.91 -27.24 64.24
C MET A 1 -38.89 -27.18 63.07
N ALA A 2 -38.70 -26.26 62.12
CA ALA A 2 -39.55 -26.14 60.93
C ALA A 2 -38.66 -26.41 59.71
N ALA A 3 -38.90 -27.54 59.05
CA ALA A 3 -38.17 -27.95 57.86
C ALA A 3 -38.54 -27.03 56.70
N VAL A 4 -37.63 -26.13 56.32
CA VAL A 4 -37.72 -25.36 55.08
C VAL A 4 -37.73 -26.38 53.95
N ARG A 5 -38.86 -26.47 53.24
CA ARG A 5 -39.04 -27.42 52.14
C ARG A 5 -38.02 -27.10 51.05
N LEU A 6 -37.10 -28.04 50.81
CA LEU A 6 -36.07 -28.01 49.77
C LEU A 6 -36.53 -27.85 48.29
N PRO A 7 -37.77 -28.19 47.86
CA PRO A 7 -38.10 -28.16 46.43
C PRO A 7 -38.33 -26.76 45.84
N SER A 8 -38.59 -25.73 46.65
CA SER A 8 -38.83 -24.36 46.18
C SER A 8 -37.54 -23.61 45.81
N LEU A 9 -36.40 -23.97 46.41
CA LEU A 9 -35.09 -23.39 46.06
C LEU A 9 -34.53 -23.96 44.74
N LEU A 10 -34.81 -25.23 44.43
CA LEU A 10 -34.41 -25.82 43.14
C LEU A 10 -35.15 -25.19 41.95
N GLY A 11 -36.46 -24.93 42.10
CA GLY A 11 -37.26 -24.30 41.04
C GLY A 11 -36.83 -22.87 40.73
N ALA A 12 -36.46 -22.10 41.76
CA ALA A 12 -35.95 -20.73 41.58
C ALA A 12 -34.57 -20.70 40.91
N LEU A 13 -33.71 -21.70 41.15
CA LEU A 13 -32.38 -21.79 40.52
C LEU A 13 -32.46 -22.14 39.03
N ILE A 14 -33.41 -23.00 38.63
CA ILE A 14 -33.64 -23.40 37.23
C ILE A 14 -34.23 -22.23 36.40
N LEU A 15 -35.11 -21.42 37.00
CA LEU A 15 -35.62 -20.21 36.34
C LEU A 15 -34.54 -19.13 36.15
N LEU A 16 -33.57 -19.03 37.07
CA LEU A 16 -32.48 -18.04 36.95
C LEU A 16 -31.46 -18.41 35.86
N SER A 17 -31.24 -19.70 35.61
CA SER A 17 -30.38 -20.16 34.49
C SER A 17 -30.97 -19.92 33.10
N ALA A 18 -32.30 -19.79 32.97
CA ALA A 18 -32.97 -19.51 31.70
C ALA A 18 -32.93 -18.02 31.30
N LEU A 19 -32.51 -17.14 32.22
CA LEU A 19 -32.38 -15.69 32.01
C LEU A 19 -30.93 -15.25 31.77
N LEU A 20 -29.96 -16.17 31.81
CA LEU A 20 -28.61 -15.86 31.36
C LEU A 20 -28.66 -15.66 29.85
N PRO A 21 -28.31 -14.48 29.32
CA PRO A 21 -28.15 -14.33 27.89
C PRO A 21 -27.16 -15.40 27.45
N ASN A 22 -27.59 -16.28 26.55
CA ASN A 22 -26.66 -17.14 25.83
C ASN A 22 -25.63 -16.18 25.24
N ALA A 23 -24.42 -16.17 25.81
CA ALA A 23 -23.27 -15.52 25.20
C ALA A 23 -23.08 -16.28 23.89
N SER A 24 -23.75 -15.81 22.84
CA SER A 24 -23.62 -16.35 21.52
C SER A 24 -22.16 -16.13 21.18
N THR A 25 -21.38 -17.21 21.22
CA THR A 25 -20.06 -17.27 20.62
C THR A 25 -20.26 -17.28 19.10
N THR A 26 -20.90 -16.24 18.58
CA THR A 26 -21.10 -16.05 17.15
C THR A 26 -19.70 -15.83 16.60
N LYS A 27 -19.18 -16.85 15.91
CA LYS A 27 -17.87 -16.79 15.28
C LYS A 27 -17.86 -15.57 14.36
N ILE A 28 -16.93 -14.65 14.59
CA ILE A 28 -16.77 -13.48 13.73
C ILE A 28 -16.43 -13.98 12.33
N ASP A 29 -17.28 -13.66 11.35
CA ASP A 29 -16.95 -13.82 9.94
C ASP A 29 -15.92 -12.76 9.57
N ARG A 30 -14.64 -13.13 9.74
CA ARG A 30 -13.51 -12.23 9.47
C ARG A 30 -13.43 -11.84 8.00
N ARG A 31 -13.83 -12.73 7.08
CA ARG A 31 -13.79 -12.44 5.65
C ARG A 31 -14.84 -11.38 5.32
N ALA A 32 -16.09 -11.58 5.74
CA ALA A 32 -17.13 -10.59 5.54
C ALA A 32 -16.78 -9.24 6.19
N LEU A 33 -16.21 -9.28 7.41
CA LEU A 33 -15.80 -8.07 8.11
C LEU A 33 -14.71 -7.30 7.35
N VAL A 34 -13.63 -7.97 6.92
CA VAL A 34 -12.52 -7.34 6.19
C VAL A 34 -12.99 -6.85 4.82
N SER A 35 -13.72 -7.67 4.07
CA SER A 35 -14.16 -7.34 2.70
C SER A 35 -15.12 -6.14 2.66
N ARG A 36 -15.84 -5.84 3.74
CA ARG A 36 -16.68 -4.63 3.85
C ARG A 36 -15.89 -3.33 3.72
N TYR A 37 -14.59 -3.35 4.06
CA TYR A 37 -13.71 -2.19 4.05
C TYR A 37 -12.72 -2.20 2.89
N ASN A 38 -12.94 -3.04 1.88
CA ASN A 38 -12.14 -3.03 0.66
C ASN A 38 -12.11 -1.63 0.05
N PRO A 39 -10.93 -0.98 -0.04
CA PRO A 39 -10.82 0.33 -0.67
C PRO A 39 -11.30 0.25 -2.12
N SER A 40 -12.17 1.17 -2.50
CA SER A 40 -12.72 1.24 -3.84
C SER A 40 -12.74 2.66 -4.37
N ARG A 41 -12.56 2.82 -5.67
CA ARG A 41 -12.69 4.08 -6.40
C ARG A 41 -13.60 3.86 -7.59
N THR A 42 -14.48 4.82 -7.82
CA THR A 42 -15.37 4.87 -8.98
C THR A 42 -15.41 6.29 -9.51
N GLY A 43 -15.52 6.47 -10.82
CA GLY A 43 -15.75 7.78 -11.43
C GLY A 43 -14.61 8.25 -12.33
N ASN A 44 -14.17 9.50 -12.15
CA ASN A 44 -13.23 10.16 -13.05
C ASN A 44 -11.79 10.08 -12.54
N PHE A 45 -10.82 10.09 -13.45
CA PHE A 45 -9.40 9.97 -13.14
C PHE A 45 -8.78 11.23 -12.48
N SER A 46 -9.51 12.33 -12.47
CA SER A 46 -9.02 13.68 -12.11
C SER A 46 -8.79 13.96 -10.62
N ASP A 47 -9.10 13.02 -9.72
CA ASP A 47 -9.05 13.24 -8.25
C ASP A 47 -8.24 12.16 -7.49
N LEU A 48 -7.22 11.59 -8.13
CA LEU A 48 -6.63 10.32 -7.69
C LEU A 48 -5.13 10.42 -7.36
N SER A 49 -4.76 11.40 -6.54
CA SER A 49 -3.38 11.64 -6.07
C SER A 49 -2.85 10.62 -5.06
N THR A 50 -3.69 9.69 -4.59
CA THR A 50 -3.30 8.66 -3.63
C THR A 50 -3.09 7.31 -4.34
N PRO A 51 -2.01 6.56 -4.07
CA PRO A 51 -1.85 5.22 -4.64
C PRO A 51 -2.74 4.20 -3.92
N MET A 52 -3.21 3.19 -4.65
CA MET A 52 -3.52 1.89 -4.04
C MET A 52 -2.26 1.03 -4.09
N GLN A 53 -2.00 0.22 -3.06
CA GLN A 53 -0.74 -0.53 -2.96
C GLN A 53 -0.99 -2.02 -2.78
N VAL A 54 -0.17 -2.83 -3.44
CA VAL A 54 -0.01 -4.26 -3.16
C VAL A 54 1.41 -4.52 -2.69
N GLY A 55 1.61 -5.47 -1.78
CA GLY A 55 2.92 -5.78 -1.24
C GLY A 55 2.89 -6.95 -0.27
N ASN A 56 4.07 -7.47 0.04
CA ASN A 56 4.26 -8.65 0.90
C ASN A 56 5.00 -8.30 2.21
N GLY A 57 5.20 -7.00 2.48
CA GLY A 57 5.94 -6.49 3.64
C GLY A 57 7.43 -6.25 3.36
N ASN A 58 7.99 -6.91 2.35
CA ASN A 58 9.37 -6.74 1.90
C ASN A 58 9.49 -5.92 0.60
N PHE A 59 8.45 -6.02 -0.24
CA PHE A 59 8.26 -5.31 -1.50
C PHE A 59 6.87 -4.67 -1.53
N ALA A 60 6.75 -3.50 -2.14
CA ALA A 60 5.50 -2.79 -2.34
C ALA A 60 5.46 -2.11 -3.73
N PHE A 61 4.33 -2.27 -4.41
CA PHE A 61 4.02 -1.64 -5.69
C PHE A 61 2.84 -0.69 -5.52
N GLY A 62 3.09 0.61 -5.72
CA GLY A 62 2.06 1.64 -5.75
C GLY A 62 1.45 1.77 -7.15
N ALA A 63 0.15 1.57 -7.23
CA ALA A 63 -0.65 1.66 -8.43
C ALA A 63 -1.53 2.90 -8.41
N ASP A 64 -1.59 3.55 -9.57
CA ASP A 64 -2.59 4.54 -9.94
C ASP A 64 -3.93 3.85 -10.29
N PRO A 65 -4.95 4.62 -10.68
CA PRO A 65 -6.29 4.07 -10.95
C PRO A 65 -6.34 3.00 -12.04
N THR A 66 -5.37 2.96 -12.96
CA THR A 66 -5.25 1.92 -13.98
C THR A 66 -4.86 0.55 -13.41
N GLY A 67 -4.44 0.50 -12.13
CA GLY A 67 -3.90 -0.71 -11.50
C GLY A 67 -2.40 -0.90 -11.72
N LEU A 68 -1.78 0.04 -12.44
CA LEU A 68 -0.34 0.13 -12.76
C LEU A 68 0.17 1.55 -12.48
N GLN A 69 1.29 1.98 -13.06
CA GLN A 69 1.86 3.33 -12.94
C GLN A 69 1.84 4.03 -14.31
N THR A 70 0.65 4.06 -14.93
CA THR A 70 0.41 4.52 -16.30
C THR A 70 0.34 6.05 -16.40
N ILE A 71 -0.37 6.69 -15.47
CA ILE A 71 -0.64 8.13 -15.42
C ILE A 71 0.18 8.78 -14.31
N LEU A 72 0.25 8.14 -13.14
CA LEU A 72 0.92 8.70 -11.97
C LEU A 72 2.18 7.91 -11.61
N PRO A 73 3.31 8.61 -11.35
CA PRO A 73 4.61 7.99 -11.11
C PRO A 73 4.77 7.52 -9.66
N PHE A 74 3.86 6.69 -9.17
CA PHE A 74 3.96 6.12 -7.83
C PHE A 74 5.21 5.23 -7.68
N ALA A 75 5.55 4.91 -6.43
CA ALA A 75 6.79 4.22 -6.12
C ALA A 75 6.62 2.70 -6.15
N THR A 76 7.67 2.03 -6.62
CA THR A 76 7.92 0.60 -6.40
C THR A 76 9.12 0.51 -5.45
N MET A 77 8.91 -0.02 -4.25
CA MET A 77 9.94 -0.01 -3.19
C MET A 77 10.16 -1.40 -2.64
N SER A 78 11.37 -1.63 -2.11
CA SER A 78 11.70 -2.82 -1.35
C SER A 78 12.52 -2.50 -0.10
N SER A 79 12.67 -3.51 0.75
CA SER A 79 13.56 -3.46 1.92
C SER A 79 15.05 -3.48 1.55
N TRP A 80 15.41 -3.96 0.36
CA TRP A 80 16.79 -4.21 -0.08
C TRP A 80 17.30 -3.21 -1.13
N GLY A 81 16.41 -2.49 -1.81
CA GLY A 81 16.79 -1.50 -2.81
C GLY A 81 17.21 -0.19 -2.16
N TRP A 82 18.51 0.04 -2.00
CA TRP A 82 19.08 1.27 -1.45
C TRP A 82 20.04 1.95 -2.44
N LYS A 83 20.12 3.28 -2.35
CA LYS A 83 21.12 4.08 -3.05
C LYS A 83 21.84 5.02 -2.08
N ASN A 84 23.05 5.39 -2.47
CA ASN A 84 23.84 6.43 -1.82
C ASN A 84 23.96 7.62 -2.77
N ASP A 85 23.71 8.80 -2.25
CA ASP A 85 24.00 10.04 -2.96
C ASP A 85 25.44 10.48 -2.70
N SER A 86 26.05 11.15 -3.69
CA SER A 86 27.36 11.78 -3.52
C SER A 86 27.35 12.77 -2.36
N LEU A 87 28.52 12.97 -1.73
CA LEU A 87 28.66 14.00 -0.70
C LEU A 87 28.28 15.39 -1.25
N PRO A 88 27.79 16.30 -0.39
CA PRO A 88 27.55 17.69 -0.77
C PRO A 88 28.80 18.35 -1.36
N ALA A 89 28.61 19.36 -2.20
CA ALA A 89 29.71 20.12 -2.78
C ALA A 89 30.63 20.68 -1.68
N ASN A 90 31.95 20.58 -1.88
CA ASN A 90 32.97 21.03 -0.93
C ASN A 90 32.91 20.34 0.45
N ARG A 91 32.41 19.10 0.51
CA ARG A 91 32.50 18.23 1.68
C ARG A 91 33.27 16.96 1.37
N THR A 92 33.90 16.45 2.41
CA THR A 92 34.74 15.28 2.42
C THR A 92 34.21 14.27 3.44
N TRP A 93 34.69 13.04 3.36
CA TRP A 93 34.40 12.04 4.39
C TRP A 93 34.93 12.44 5.77
N GLN A 94 35.95 13.30 5.83
CA GLN A 94 36.44 13.85 7.09
C GLN A 94 35.39 14.77 7.73
N ASP A 95 34.72 15.62 6.93
CA ASP A 95 33.65 16.48 7.43
C ASP A 95 32.46 15.67 7.97
N VAL A 96 32.19 14.50 7.38
CA VAL A 96 31.17 13.55 7.88
C VAL A 96 31.62 12.91 9.20
N ALA A 97 32.88 12.46 9.29
CA ALA A 97 33.43 11.85 10.50
C ALA A 97 33.57 12.85 11.67
N ASP A 98 33.80 14.11 11.35
CA ASP A 98 33.93 15.21 12.31
C ASP A 98 32.60 15.89 12.63
N TYR A 99 31.49 15.47 11.99
CA TYR A 99 30.17 15.97 12.32
C TYR A 99 29.87 15.72 13.80
N ARG A 100 29.53 16.79 14.50
CA ARG A 100 29.05 16.76 15.88
C ARG A 100 27.75 17.52 15.93
N GLY A 101 26.77 16.91 16.56
CA GLY A 101 25.48 17.51 16.79
C GLY A 101 25.50 18.46 17.99
N VAL A 102 24.33 18.74 18.54
CA VAL A 102 24.19 19.56 19.75
C VAL A 102 23.88 18.67 20.95
N SER A 103 24.58 18.91 22.07
CA SER A 103 24.34 18.22 23.33
C SER A 103 23.30 18.94 24.17
N TRP A 104 22.20 18.26 24.51
CA TRP A 104 21.16 18.77 25.40
C TRP A 104 21.11 17.93 26.69
N ASP A 105 20.78 18.56 27.82
CA ASP A 105 20.52 17.81 29.06
C ASP A 105 19.22 17.02 28.92
N ASN A 106 19.31 15.70 29.05
CA ASN A 106 18.16 14.80 29.02
C ASN A 106 18.31 13.75 30.12
N HIS A 107 17.37 13.76 31.07
CA HIS A 107 17.41 12.91 32.27
C HIS A 107 18.71 13.04 33.10
N GLY A 108 19.24 14.27 33.26
CA GLY A 108 20.39 14.56 34.12
C GLY A 108 21.73 14.12 33.54
N ARG A 109 21.78 13.87 32.23
CA ARG A 109 23.01 13.65 31.48
C ARG A 109 22.95 14.39 30.14
N PRO A 110 24.10 14.86 29.63
CA PRO A 110 24.18 15.33 28.26
C PRO A 110 23.89 14.18 27.28
N VAL A 111 23.01 14.43 26.31
CA VAL A 111 22.74 13.56 25.16
C VAL A 111 22.98 14.37 23.89
N GLU A 112 23.86 13.87 23.02
CA GLU A 112 24.12 14.47 21.72
C GLU A 112 23.01 14.06 20.75
N TYR A 113 22.49 15.05 20.03
CA TYR A 113 21.53 14.87 18.96
C TYR A 113 22.13 15.34 17.65
N ASP A 114 22.02 14.54 16.60
CA ASP A 114 22.58 14.80 15.27
C ASP A 114 21.82 15.90 14.49
N PHE A 115 21.71 17.09 15.10
CA PHE A 115 21.27 18.33 14.48
C PHE A 115 22.09 19.52 14.98
N GLY A 116 22.12 20.61 14.22
CA GLY A 116 22.78 21.87 14.59
C GLY A 116 24.27 21.93 14.28
N GLY A 117 24.79 20.95 13.54
CA GLY A 117 26.16 20.96 12.99
C GLY A 117 26.22 21.64 11.62
N ASP A 118 27.12 21.17 10.76
CA ASP A 118 27.17 21.61 9.36
C ASP A 118 25.87 21.23 8.63
N PRO A 119 25.08 22.20 8.11
CA PRO A 119 23.74 21.91 7.60
C PRO A 119 23.75 21.04 6.34
N LEU A 120 24.83 21.07 5.54
CA LEU A 120 24.93 20.24 4.34
C LEU A 120 25.24 18.78 4.70
N VAL A 121 26.13 18.58 5.66
CA VAL A 121 26.46 17.24 6.17
C VAL A 121 25.27 16.63 6.91
N GLU A 122 24.59 17.42 7.74
CA GLU A 122 23.36 17.03 8.45
C GLU A 122 22.26 16.56 7.50
N GLN A 123 21.96 17.37 6.48
CA GLN A 123 20.97 17.02 5.46
C GLN A 123 21.36 15.73 4.74
N TRP A 124 22.64 15.57 4.39
CA TRP A 124 23.12 14.37 3.72
C TRP A 124 23.00 13.12 4.60
N LEU A 125 23.41 13.20 5.88
CA LEU A 125 23.28 12.10 6.86
C LEU A 125 21.82 11.71 7.10
N THR A 126 20.92 12.68 7.16
CA THR A 126 19.48 12.42 7.34
C THR A 126 18.85 11.78 6.11
N ALA A 127 19.35 12.12 4.92
CA ALA A 127 18.83 11.65 3.65
C ALA A 127 19.51 10.38 3.12
N ASN A 128 20.67 9.95 3.65
CA ASN A 128 21.47 8.86 3.08
C ASN A 128 21.88 7.80 4.11
N PRO A 129 21.88 6.50 3.74
CA PRO A 129 21.36 5.96 2.49
C PRO A 129 19.83 6.08 2.40
N ASN A 130 19.28 6.18 1.19
CA ASN A 130 17.82 6.17 0.99
C ASN A 130 17.39 5.02 0.07
N ARG A 131 16.13 4.59 0.24
CA ARG A 131 15.54 3.55 -0.60
C ARG A 131 15.37 4.06 -2.02
N VAL A 132 15.73 3.23 -3.00
CA VAL A 132 15.59 3.54 -4.42
C VAL A 132 14.22 3.10 -4.92
N ASN A 133 13.61 3.90 -5.81
CA ASN A 133 12.43 3.47 -6.55
C ASN A 133 12.88 2.48 -7.65
N LEU A 134 12.41 1.23 -7.58
CA LEU A 134 12.93 0.10 -8.35
C LEU A 134 12.59 0.15 -9.85
N GLY A 135 11.56 0.91 -10.23
CA GLY A 135 11.13 1.02 -11.60
C GLY A 135 9.64 1.31 -11.70
N ARG A 136 9.20 1.52 -12.95
CA ARG A 136 7.80 1.73 -13.26
C ARG A 136 7.28 0.64 -14.17
N ILE A 137 6.05 0.23 -13.92
CA ILE A 137 5.31 -0.67 -14.80
C ILE A 137 4.02 0.04 -15.17
N GLY A 138 3.81 0.30 -16.45
CA GLY A 138 2.68 1.08 -16.96
C GLY A 138 2.06 0.45 -18.20
N LEU A 139 0.97 1.07 -18.68
CA LEU A 139 0.47 0.81 -20.01
C LEU A 139 1.03 1.84 -20.98
N ALA A 140 1.35 1.40 -22.20
CA ALA A 140 1.72 2.28 -23.29
C ALA A 140 0.90 1.99 -24.54
N LEU A 141 0.53 3.04 -25.26
CA LEU A 141 -0.09 2.94 -26.58
C LEU A 141 0.97 2.54 -27.59
N LEU A 142 0.59 1.66 -28.51
CA LEU A 142 1.42 1.32 -29.66
C LEU A 142 0.81 1.93 -30.92
N SER A 143 1.59 2.77 -31.58
CA SER A 143 1.26 3.30 -32.90
C SER A 143 1.46 2.22 -33.98
N GLY A 144 0.90 2.46 -35.18
CA GLY A 144 0.97 1.49 -36.29
C GLY A 144 2.39 1.19 -36.81
N ASN A 145 3.38 2.01 -36.45
CA ASN A 145 4.80 1.78 -36.72
C ASN A 145 5.56 1.14 -35.52
N GLY A 146 4.86 0.76 -34.45
CA GLY A 146 5.45 0.13 -33.27
C GLY A 146 6.08 1.09 -32.27
N THR A 147 5.91 2.41 -32.43
CA THR A 147 6.36 3.39 -31.46
C THR A 147 5.48 3.32 -30.20
N SER A 148 6.15 3.33 -29.04
CA SER A 148 5.49 3.40 -27.74
C SER A 148 5.17 4.86 -27.40
N GLU A 149 3.93 5.13 -27.04
CA GLU A 149 3.44 6.45 -26.63
C GLU A 149 2.74 6.35 -25.27
N ASP A 150 2.83 7.42 -24.48
CA ASP A 150 2.16 7.48 -23.19
C ASP A 150 0.63 7.46 -23.35
N VAL A 151 -0.07 6.83 -22.41
CA VAL A 151 -1.53 6.88 -22.35
C VAL A 151 -1.95 8.24 -21.79
N PRO A 152 -2.67 9.09 -22.55
CA PRO A 152 -3.15 10.35 -22.02
C PRO A 152 -4.33 10.12 -21.06
N GLU A 153 -4.37 10.83 -19.94
CA GLU A 153 -5.46 10.74 -18.96
C GLU A 153 -6.83 11.02 -19.60
N SER A 154 -6.89 11.94 -20.57
CA SER A 154 -8.11 12.29 -21.30
C SER A 154 -8.71 11.15 -22.13
N ALA A 155 -7.95 10.09 -22.42
CA ALA A 155 -8.44 8.91 -23.11
C ALA A 155 -9.08 7.87 -22.16
N LEU A 156 -8.99 8.11 -20.84
CA LEU A 156 -9.48 7.21 -19.79
C LEU A 156 -10.84 7.67 -19.26
N SER A 157 -11.74 6.71 -19.05
CA SER A 157 -13.06 6.96 -18.46
C SER A 157 -13.61 5.70 -17.78
N ASP A 158 -14.74 5.83 -17.09
CA ASP A 158 -15.49 4.70 -16.51
C ASP A 158 -14.64 3.84 -15.56
N LEU A 159 -13.93 4.50 -14.64
CA LEU A 159 -13.06 3.86 -13.66
C LEU A 159 -13.89 3.09 -12.63
N GLU A 160 -13.49 1.84 -12.41
CA GLU A 160 -13.76 1.05 -11.22
C GLU A 160 -12.46 0.42 -10.75
N GLN A 161 -12.01 0.75 -9.54
CA GLN A 161 -10.83 0.14 -8.92
C GLN A 161 -11.19 -0.37 -7.53
N ARG A 162 -10.72 -1.56 -7.17
CA ARG A 162 -10.95 -2.17 -5.86
C ARG A 162 -9.74 -2.97 -5.39
N LEU A 163 -9.30 -2.72 -4.17
CA LEU A 163 -8.32 -3.55 -3.47
C LEU A 163 -9.05 -4.53 -2.55
N ASP A 164 -8.94 -5.82 -2.83
CA ASP A 164 -9.44 -6.87 -1.94
C ASP A 164 -8.46 -7.08 -0.79
N LEU A 165 -8.82 -6.61 0.41
CA LEU A 165 -7.98 -6.70 1.60
C LEU A 165 -7.83 -8.13 2.13
N TRP A 166 -8.72 -9.05 1.74
CA TRP A 166 -8.64 -10.44 2.16
C TRP A 166 -7.64 -11.22 1.30
N THR A 167 -7.59 -10.95 -0.01
CA THR A 167 -6.71 -11.66 -0.94
C THR A 167 -5.47 -10.88 -1.35
N GLY A 168 -5.40 -9.58 -1.06
CA GLY A 168 -4.33 -8.69 -1.53
C GLY A 168 -4.37 -8.42 -3.04
N ASN A 169 -5.52 -8.61 -3.70
CA ASN A 169 -5.66 -8.45 -5.15
C ASN A 169 -6.24 -7.06 -5.48
N LEU A 170 -5.53 -6.29 -6.29
CA LEU A 170 -6.01 -5.03 -6.85
C LEU A 170 -6.61 -5.29 -8.21
N THR A 171 -7.88 -4.92 -8.40
CA THR A 171 -8.55 -4.99 -9.70
C THR A 171 -8.94 -3.60 -10.15
N SER A 172 -8.54 -3.22 -11.37
CA SER A 172 -8.92 -1.99 -12.05
C SER A 172 -9.65 -2.32 -13.35
N SER A 173 -10.74 -1.62 -13.63
CA SER A 173 -11.51 -1.68 -14.86
C SER A 173 -11.78 -0.27 -15.34
N PHE A 174 -11.53 0.01 -16.61
CA PHE A 174 -11.74 1.33 -17.20
C PHE A 174 -11.86 1.24 -18.71
N LEU A 175 -12.36 2.30 -19.34
CA LEU A 175 -12.35 2.45 -20.79
C LEU A 175 -11.13 3.26 -21.22
N LEU A 176 -10.39 2.75 -22.20
CA LEU A 176 -9.35 3.48 -22.93
C LEU A 176 -9.80 3.64 -24.39
N ASN A 177 -9.99 4.87 -24.84
CA ASN A 177 -10.55 5.16 -26.18
C ASN A 177 -11.85 4.37 -26.46
N GLY A 178 -12.71 4.24 -25.43
CA GLY A 178 -13.97 3.50 -25.50
C GLY A 178 -13.84 1.97 -25.46
N GLN A 179 -12.63 1.41 -25.35
CA GLN A 179 -12.42 -0.03 -25.21
C GLN A 179 -12.19 -0.41 -23.75
N ARG A 180 -12.92 -1.42 -23.26
CA ARG A 180 -12.79 -1.90 -21.88
C ARG A 180 -11.46 -2.61 -21.65
N ILE A 181 -10.76 -2.16 -20.62
CA ILE A 181 -9.54 -2.77 -20.09
C ILE A 181 -9.83 -3.23 -18.67
N THR A 182 -9.33 -4.41 -18.32
CA THR A 182 -9.29 -4.89 -16.94
C THR A 182 -7.87 -5.30 -16.58
N VAL A 183 -7.38 -4.76 -15.47
CA VAL A 183 -6.06 -5.05 -14.93
C VAL A 183 -6.24 -5.68 -13.55
N GLN A 184 -5.56 -6.79 -13.32
CA GLN A 184 -5.38 -7.37 -11.99
C GLN A 184 -3.91 -7.30 -11.62
N THR A 185 -3.64 -6.78 -10.43
CA THR A 185 -2.30 -6.59 -9.89
C THR A 185 -2.23 -7.19 -8.50
N PHE A 186 -1.25 -8.05 -8.26
CA PHE A 186 -1.03 -8.67 -6.96
C PHE A 186 0.48 -8.81 -6.70
N CYS A 187 0.86 -8.96 -5.43
CA CYS A 187 2.23 -9.25 -5.05
C CYS A 187 2.32 -10.70 -4.58
N ALA A 188 3.36 -11.41 -5.02
CA ALA A 188 3.64 -12.75 -4.51
C ALA A 188 4.05 -12.69 -3.04
N GLN A 189 3.51 -13.59 -2.22
CA GLN A 189 3.79 -13.61 -0.79
C GLN A 189 5.24 -14.03 -0.49
N ASP A 190 5.75 -15.00 -1.25
CA ASP A 190 7.04 -15.66 -0.98
C ASP A 190 8.18 -15.14 -1.86
N SER A 191 7.90 -14.17 -2.74
CA SER A 191 8.89 -13.53 -3.60
C SER A 191 8.59 -12.06 -3.81
N ASP A 192 9.62 -11.25 -4.02
CA ASP A 192 9.48 -9.82 -4.35
C ASP A 192 9.08 -9.64 -5.81
N THR A 193 7.89 -10.13 -6.14
CA THR A 193 7.36 -10.19 -7.51
C THR A 193 5.98 -9.56 -7.55
N VAL A 194 5.76 -8.68 -8.52
CA VAL A 194 4.42 -8.19 -8.88
C VAL A 194 3.90 -9.00 -10.07
N GLY A 195 2.71 -9.58 -9.91
CA GLY A 195 1.98 -10.24 -10.97
C GLY A 195 0.96 -9.28 -11.56
N VAL A 196 0.91 -9.20 -12.89
CA VAL A 196 -0.03 -8.35 -13.63
C VAL A 196 -0.74 -9.19 -14.68
N THR A 197 -2.06 -9.13 -14.68
CA THR A 197 -2.90 -9.69 -15.76
C THR A 197 -3.68 -8.54 -16.41
N VAL A 198 -3.50 -8.38 -17.72
CA VAL A 198 -4.23 -7.36 -18.49
C VAL A 198 -5.13 -8.04 -19.51
N ALA A 199 -6.43 -7.80 -19.40
CA ALA A 199 -7.43 -8.17 -20.39
C ALA A 199 -7.82 -6.92 -21.18
N SER A 200 -7.50 -6.88 -22.47
CA SER A 200 -7.79 -5.74 -23.34
C SER A 200 -7.89 -6.16 -24.81
N PRO A 201 -8.95 -5.75 -25.54
CA PRO A 201 -9.01 -5.89 -26.99
C PRO A 201 -7.84 -5.18 -27.70
N LEU A 202 -7.31 -4.10 -27.13
CA LEU A 202 -6.21 -3.32 -27.72
C LEU A 202 -4.89 -4.09 -27.70
N ILE A 203 -4.66 -4.97 -26.71
CA ILE A 203 -3.49 -5.86 -26.70
C ILE A 203 -3.59 -6.85 -27.87
N GLN A 204 -4.77 -7.44 -28.09
CA GLN A 204 -4.98 -8.39 -29.20
C GLN A 204 -4.80 -7.71 -30.57
N GLN A 205 -5.07 -6.41 -30.64
CA GLN A 205 -4.87 -5.59 -31.84
C GLN A 205 -3.44 -5.05 -31.99
N GLY A 206 -2.54 -5.31 -31.03
CA GLY A 206 -1.18 -4.76 -31.04
C GLY A 206 -1.13 -3.23 -30.86
N ARG A 207 -2.14 -2.64 -30.21
CA ARG A 207 -2.30 -1.19 -29.97
C ARG A 207 -2.03 -0.76 -28.53
N LEU A 208 -1.74 -1.71 -27.65
CA LEU A 208 -1.46 -1.49 -26.23
C LEU A 208 -0.39 -2.49 -25.78
N SER A 209 0.57 -2.04 -24.99
CA SER A 209 1.58 -2.87 -24.34
C SER A 209 1.71 -2.53 -22.85
N VAL A 210 2.39 -3.41 -22.13
CA VAL A 210 2.93 -3.11 -20.80
C VAL A 210 4.36 -2.62 -21.00
N SER A 211 4.70 -1.49 -20.39
CA SER A 211 6.03 -0.86 -20.42
C SER A 211 6.70 -0.86 -19.06
#